data_AF-A0A0K2JGI8-F1
#
_entry.id   AF-A0A0K2JGI8-F1
#
_cell.length_a   1.000
_cell.length_b   1.000
_cell.length_c   1.000
_cell.angle_alpha   90.00
_cell.angle_beta   90.00
_cell.angle_gamma   90.00
#
_symmetry.space_group_name_H-M   'P 1'
#
loop_
_entity.id
_entity.type
_entity.pdbx_description
1 polymer ?
#
loop_
_entity_poly.entity_id
_entity_poly.type
_entity_poly.pdbx_seq_one_letter_code
_entity_poly.pdbx_strand_id
1 'polypeptide(L)'
;MKKWINILGTIGLTATSTTTLISCEKSEKPNNNKEENKPIIPTPEAQQPPENSNWKLITNKYIPRDTGWYIIVYKSFNQWRIEKINSSKNFGNETGYDMDIIYKWNLNNEPMNSQLPTINEKTGKITNWKEQKGTK
;
A
#
# COMPACT_ATOMS: atom_id res chain seq x y z
N MET A 1 -45.49 20.95 43.33
CA MET A 1 -45.36 22.02 42.30
C MET A 1 -43.95 21.88 41.71
N LYS A 2 -43.64 21.74 40.42
CA LYS A 2 -44.35 21.75 39.12
C LYS A 2 -43.72 20.65 38.25
N LYS A 3 -44.54 19.97 37.45
CA LYS A 3 -44.13 19.20 36.26
C LYS A 3 -43.75 20.16 35.15
N TRP A 4 -42.76 19.86 34.29
CA TRP A 4 -42.80 20.15 32.84
C TRP A 4 -41.90 19.14 32.10
N ILE A 5 -42.55 18.20 31.42
CA ILE A 5 -42.02 17.40 30.31
C ILE A 5 -41.92 18.31 29.09
N ASN A 6 -40.92 18.11 28.22
CA ASN A 6 -40.97 18.22 26.75
C ASN A 6 -39.69 17.59 26.18
N ILE A 7 -39.76 16.34 25.72
CA ILE A 7 -40.03 15.92 24.33
C ILE A 7 -38.82 16.10 23.41
N LEU A 8 -38.13 14.98 23.23
CA LEU A 8 -37.70 14.37 21.96
C LEU A 8 -37.38 15.32 20.80
N GLY A 9 -36.10 15.64 20.66
CA GLY A 9 -35.49 15.90 19.36
C GLY A 9 -34.96 14.60 18.77
N THR A 10 -35.82 13.86 18.08
CA THR A 10 -35.35 12.86 17.11
C THR A 10 -35.10 13.58 15.80
N ILE A 11 -33.86 13.59 15.32
CA ILE A 11 -33.56 13.67 13.89
C ILE A 11 -32.38 12.73 13.67
N GLY A 12 -32.70 11.57 13.10
CA GLY A 12 -31.72 10.60 12.69
C GLY A 12 -30.95 11.08 11.46
N LEU A 13 -29.72 10.62 11.35
CA LEU A 13 -29.17 10.26 10.06
C LEU A 13 -28.23 9.07 10.28
N THR A 14 -28.80 7.86 10.22
CA THR A 14 -28.03 6.65 9.96
C THR A 14 -27.54 6.72 8.52
N ALA A 15 -26.30 7.15 8.32
CA ALA A 15 -25.60 6.90 7.07
C ALA A 15 -24.93 5.53 7.16
N THR A 16 -25.72 4.46 7.01
CA THR A 16 -25.17 3.17 6.57
C THR A 16 -24.77 3.32 5.11
N SER A 17 -23.51 3.63 4.86
CA SER A 17 -22.94 3.51 3.53
C SER A 17 -22.70 2.04 3.23
N THR A 18 -23.75 1.33 2.81
CA THR A 18 -23.62 0.08 2.05
C THR A 18 -22.99 0.42 0.71
N THR A 19 -21.67 0.34 0.62
CA THR A 19 -21.01 0.27 -0.69
C THR A 19 -21.11 -1.17 -1.19
N THR A 20 -22.24 -1.48 -1.80
CA THR A 20 -22.42 -2.64 -2.65
C THR A 20 -21.51 -2.47 -3.87
N LEU A 21 -20.32 -3.09 -3.85
CA LEU A 21 -19.54 -3.30 -5.06
C LEU A 21 -19.93 -4.68 -5.62
N ILE A 22 -20.91 -4.69 -6.53
CA ILE A 22 -21.25 -5.89 -7.31
C ILE A 22 -20.43 -5.88 -8.61
N SER A 23 -19.65 -6.95 -8.72
CA SER A 23 -19.32 -7.76 -9.92
C SER A 23 -18.38 -7.20 -11.00
N CYS A 24 -17.23 -7.90 -11.13
CA CYS A 24 -16.82 -8.44 -12.44
C CYS A 24 -16.85 -9.96 -12.33
N GLU A 25 -18.02 -10.56 -12.54
CA GLU A 25 -18.16 -11.96 -12.88
C GLU A 25 -17.60 -12.15 -14.29
N LYS A 26 -16.41 -12.74 -14.39
CA LYS A 26 -16.04 -13.50 -15.58
C LYS A 26 -16.07 -14.97 -15.20
N SER A 27 -17.23 -15.60 -15.38
CA SER A 27 -17.32 -17.05 -15.34
C SER A 27 -16.71 -17.61 -16.64
N GLU A 28 -15.60 -18.32 -16.52
CA GLU A 28 -15.23 -19.37 -17.49
C GLU A 28 -15.07 -20.68 -16.70
N LYS A 29 -15.77 -21.71 -17.16
CA LYS A 29 -15.90 -23.04 -16.53
C LYS A 29 -14.60 -23.89 -16.66
N PRO A 30 -14.49 -25.02 -15.95
CA PRO A 30 -13.24 -25.50 -15.35
C PRO A 30 -12.35 -26.24 -16.33
N ASN A 31 -11.02 -26.08 -16.20
CA ASN A 31 -10.08 -27.02 -16.78
C ASN A 31 -9.44 -27.87 -15.68
N ASN A 32 -9.68 -29.17 -15.77
CA ASN A 32 -9.39 -30.19 -14.76
C ASN A 32 -7.92 -30.60 -14.83
N ASN A 33 -6.99 -29.80 -14.33
CA ASN A 33 -5.60 -30.23 -14.23
C ASN A 33 -5.14 -30.12 -12.77
N LYS A 34 -5.05 -31.30 -12.12
CA LYS A 34 -4.36 -31.50 -10.84
C LYS A 34 -2.96 -30.90 -10.92
N GLU A 35 -2.76 -29.76 -10.28
CA GLU A 35 -1.45 -29.32 -9.86
C GLU A 35 -1.61 -28.72 -8.45
N GLU A 36 -0.72 -29.13 -7.55
CA GLU A 36 -0.83 -28.93 -6.11
C GLU A 36 -1.18 -27.49 -5.72
N ASN A 37 -2.16 -27.35 -4.82
CA ASN A 37 -2.49 -26.10 -4.15
C ASN A 37 -1.32 -25.62 -3.28
N LYS A 38 -0.29 -25.03 -3.90
CA LYS A 38 0.52 -24.03 -3.21
C LYS A 38 -0.38 -22.81 -3.03
N PRO A 39 -0.52 -22.24 -1.82
CA PRO A 39 -1.28 -21.01 -1.65
C PRO A 39 -0.72 -19.94 -2.58
N ILE A 40 -1.48 -19.54 -3.60
CA ILE A 40 -1.19 -18.33 -4.35
C ILE A 40 -1.51 -17.20 -3.38
N ILE A 41 -0.49 -16.76 -2.63
CA ILE A 41 -0.59 -15.53 -1.86
C ILE A 41 -0.76 -14.43 -2.93
N PRO A 42 -1.87 -13.68 -2.93
CA PRO A 42 -2.05 -12.62 -3.90
C PRO A 42 -0.94 -11.58 -3.71
N THR A 43 -0.11 -11.42 -4.73
CA THR A 43 0.84 -10.30 -4.82
C THR A 43 0.03 -9.00 -4.80
N PRO A 44 0.37 -8.03 -3.93
CA PRO A 44 -0.30 -6.75 -3.92
C PRO A 44 -0.07 -6.05 -5.26
N GLU A 45 -1.15 -5.53 -5.84
CA GLU A 45 -1.06 -4.68 -7.02
C GLU A 45 -0.26 -3.42 -6.68
N ALA A 46 0.78 -3.15 -7.46
CA ALA A 46 1.56 -1.93 -7.33
C ALA A 46 0.68 -0.72 -7.68
N GLN A 47 0.61 0.25 -6.76
CA GLN A 47 -0.13 1.49 -6.97
C GLN A 47 0.80 2.57 -7.46
N GLN A 48 0.36 3.37 -8.44
CA GLN A 48 1.15 4.52 -8.86
C GLN A 48 1.16 5.60 -7.77
N PRO A 49 2.32 6.23 -7.50
CA PRO A 49 2.39 7.45 -6.70
C PRO A 49 1.58 8.59 -7.34
N PRO A 50 1.17 9.62 -6.58
CA PRO A 50 0.58 10.83 -7.12
C PRO A 50 1.50 11.49 -8.15
N GLU A 51 0.94 12.18 -9.16
CA GLU A 51 1.72 12.77 -10.27
C GLU A 51 2.85 13.71 -9.83
N ASN A 52 2.65 14.43 -8.72
CA ASN A 52 3.63 15.35 -8.15
C ASN A 52 4.54 14.71 -7.09
N SER A 53 4.55 13.38 -6.99
CA SER A 53 5.41 12.66 -6.06
C SER A 53 6.83 12.53 -6.60
N ASN A 54 7.80 12.69 -5.70
CA ASN A 54 9.19 12.31 -5.91
C ASN A 54 9.40 10.79 -5.83
N TRP A 55 8.41 10.01 -5.37
CA TRP A 55 8.45 8.55 -5.47
C TRP A 55 8.09 8.13 -6.89
N LYS A 56 8.85 7.21 -7.46
CA LYS A 56 8.57 6.57 -8.75
C LYS A 56 8.55 5.06 -8.59
N LEU A 57 7.48 4.41 -9.06
CA LEU A 57 7.40 2.96 -9.08
C LEU A 57 8.49 2.39 -10.00
N ILE A 58 9.20 1.37 -9.54
CA ILE A 58 10.16 0.62 -10.34
C ILE A 58 9.55 -0.74 -10.69
N THR A 59 9.54 -1.05 -11.98
CA THR A 59 9.00 -2.33 -12.48
C THR A 59 10.05 -3.44 -12.43
N ASN A 60 11.32 -3.11 -12.69
CA ASN A 60 12.42 -4.02 -12.46
C ASN A 60 12.69 -4.11 -10.95
N LYS A 61 12.45 -5.27 -10.34
CA LYS A 61 12.65 -5.53 -8.90
C LYS A 61 14.13 -5.64 -8.53
N TYR A 62 14.93 -4.69 -8.98
CA TYR A 62 16.37 -4.63 -8.75
C TYR A 62 16.75 -3.25 -8.25
N ILE A 63 17.50 -3.22 -7.15
CA ILE A 63 17.99 -1.98 -6.55
C ILE A 63 19.46 -1.81 -6.94
N PRO A 64 19.80 -0.88 -7.85
CA PRO A 64 21.20 -0.63 -8.21
C PRO A 64 21.97 -0.03 -7.05
N ARG A 65 23.27 -0.30 -6.97
CA ARG A 65 24.16 0.30 -5.98
C ARG A 65 24.52 1.74 -6.37
N ASP A 66 23.57 2.66 -6.20
CA ASP A 66 23.63 4.04 -6.72
C ASP A 66 23.52 5.14 -5.66
N THR A 67 23.53 4.77 -4.37
CA THR A 67 23.36 5.67 -3.20
C THR A 67 21.99 6.35 -3.06
N GLY A 68 21.03 6.01 -3.93
CA GLY A 68 19.66 6.51 -3.88
C GLY A 68 18.83 5.95 -2.72
N TRP A 69 17.68 6.58 -2.50
CA TRP A 69 16.71 6.16 -1.49
C TRP A 69 15.56 5.41 -2.13
N TYR A 70 15.14 4.34 -1.48
CA TYR A 70 14.08 3.46 -1.94
C TYR A 70 13.10 3.17 -0.82
N ILE A 71 11.86 2.90 -1.21
CA ILE A 71 10.90 2.20 -0.38
C ILE A 71 10.73 0.80 -0.94
N ILE A 72 10.77 -0.19 -0.06
CA ILE A 72 10.39 -1.56 -0.36
C ILE A 72 9.12 -1.91 0.42
N VAL A 73 8.19 -2.58 -0.25
CA VAL A 73 7.04 -3.25 0.37
C VAL A 73 7.24 -4.73 0.18
N TYR A 74 7.21 -5.48 1.28
CA TYR A 74 7.51 -6.90 1.29
C TYR A 74 6.71 -7.62 2.38
N LYS A 75 6.55 -8.93 2.23
CA LYS A 75 5.87 -9.76 3.22
C LYS A 75 6.88 -10.43 4.16
N SER A 76 6.64 -10.35 5.45
CA SER A 76 7.46 -10.99 6.49
C SER A 76 6.59 -11.47 7.65
N PHE A 77 6.78 -12.73 8.07
CA PHE A 77 5.99 -13.38 9.12
C PHE A 77 4.47 -13.18 8.95
N ASN A 78 3.96 -13.34 7.73
CA ASN A 78 2.55 -13.13 7.35
C ASN A 78 2.01 -11.70 7.50
N GLN A 79 2.88 -10.72 7.71
CA GLN A 79 2.54 -9.30 7.74
C GLN A 79 3.26 -8.56 6.62
N TRP A 80 2.57 -7.60 6.03
CA TRP A 80 3.15 -6.68 5.07
C TRP A 80 3.88 -5.56 5.79
N ARG A 81 5.09 -5.27 5.33
CA ARG A 81 5.97 -4.26 5.88
C ARG A 81 6.37 -3.29 4.79
N ILE A 82 6.70 -2.08 5.22
CA ILE A 82 7.24 -1.04 4.38
C ILE A 82 8.53 -0.54 5.03
N GLU A 83 9.60 -0.46 4.25
CA GLU A 83 10.89 0.01 4.73
C GLU A 83 11.52 1.02 3.79
N LYS A 84 12.14 2.03 4.38
CA LYS A 84 12.99 2.99 3.69
C LYS A 84 14.43 2.49 3.75
N ILE A 85 15.08 2.36 2.61
CA ILE A 85 16.45 1.87 2.51
C ILE A 85 17.32 2.80 1.65
N ASN A 86 18.62 2.78 1.90
CA ASN A 86 19.62 3.44 1.07
C ASN A 86 20.40 2.39 0.27
N SER A 87 20.50 2.57 -1.04
CA SER A 87 21.13 1.60 -1.94
C SER A 87 22.67 1.55 -1.87
N SER A 88 23.31 2.46 -1.14
CA SER A 88 24.72 2.31 -0.78
C SER A 88 24.98 1.12 0.15
N LYS A 89 23.97 0.79 0.99
CA LYS A 89 24.02 -0.28 2.01
C LYS A 89 23.16 -1.49 1.65
N ASN A 90 22.03 -1.28 0.97
CA ASN A 90 21.05 -2.32 0.64
C ASN A 90 20.77 -2.32 -0.87
N PHE A 91 21.40 -3.21 -1.62
CA PHE A 91 21.30 -3.25 -3.08
C PHE A 91 21.17 -4.68 -3.61
N GLY A 92 20.84 -4.80 -4.89
CA GLY A 92 20.56 -6.07 -5.54
C GLY A 92 19.44 -6.84 -4.82
N ASN A 93 19.64 -8.14 -4.69
CA ASN A 93 18.78 -9.04 -3.90
C ASN A 93 19.31 -9.23 -2.47
N GLU A 94 20.37 -8.52 -2.09
CA GLU A 94 21.05 -8.68 -0.79
C GLU A 94 20.26 -8.07 0.37
N THR A 95 19.10 -7.46 0.10
CA THR A 95 18.18 -7.02 1.15
C THR A 95 17.69 -8.19 2.02
N GLY A 96 17.75 -9.42 1.50
CA GLY A 96 17.25 -10.61 2.20
C GLY A 96 15.72 -10.69 2.27
N TYR A 97 15.02 -9.75 1.63
CA TYR A 97 13.56 -9.69 1.57
C TYR A 97 13.06 -10.15 0.20
N ASP A 98 11.99 -10.92 0.18
CA ASP A 98 11.22 -11.17 -1.03
C ASP A 98 10.41 -9.90 -1.36
N MET A 99 11.04 -8.99 -2.10
CA MET A 99 10.51 -7.66 -2.37
C MET A 99 9.34 -7.72 -3.37
N ASP A 100 8.17 -7.24 -2.96
CA ASP A 100 6.98 -7.23 -3.81
C ASP A 100 6.89 -5.95 -4.64
N ILE A 101 7.02 -4.78 -4.01
CA ILE A 101 6.89 -3.48 -4.67
C ILE A 101 8.07 -2.59 -4.28
N ILE A 102 8.64 -1.88 -5.25
CA ILE A 102 9.78 -0.98 -5.04
C ILE A 102 9.47 0.41 -5.60
N TYR A 103 9.72 1.44 -4.81
CA TYR A 103 9.67 2.83 -5.25
C TYR A 103 11.03 3.50 -5.08
N LYS A 104 11.48 4.25 -6.09
CA LYS A 104 12.69 5.08 -6.05
C LYS A 104 12.35 6.52 -5.69
N TRP A 105 13.14 7.10 -4.80
CA TRP A 105 13.14 8.53 -4.54
C TRP A 105 13.92 9.25 -5.65
N ASN A 106 13.31 10.26 -6.27
CA ASN A 106 13.88 10.95 -7.42
C ASN A 106 14.81 12.12 -7.06
N LEU A 107 14.88 12.51 -5.78
CA LEU A 107 15.77 13.59 -5.32
C LEU A 107 17.04 13.02 -4.67
N ASN A 108 18.06 13.87 -4.57
CA ASN A 108 19.37 13.48 -4.01
C ASN A 108 19.42 13.48 -2.47
N ASN A 109 18.41 14.05 -1.80
CA ASN A 109 18.31 14.08 -0.35
C ASN A 109 17.61 12.83 0.20
N GLU A 110 17.81 12.55 1.49
CA GLU A 110 17.04 11.54 2.20
C GLU A 110 15.57 11.98 2.34
N PRO A 111 14.59 11.13 1.97
CA PRO A 111 13.19 11.42 2.23
C PRO A 111 12.91 11.37 3.74
N MET A 112 12.15 12.36 4.20
CA MET A 112 11.66 12.40 5.58
C MET A 112 10.72 11.23 5.85
N ASN A 113 10.69 10.74 7.09
CA ASN A 113 9.78 9.65 7.47
C ASN A 113 8.30 10.03 7.28
N SER A 114 7.96 11.33 7.37
CA SER A 114 6.61 11.84 7.08
C SER A 114 6.20 11.73 5.60
N GLN A 115 7.15 11.51 4.68
CA GLN A 115 6.91 11.36 3.24
C GLN A 115 6.75 9.89 2.82
N LEU A 116 6.84 8.95 3.76
CA LEU A 116 6.65 7.52 3.52
C LEU A 116 5.15 7.22 3.43
N PRO A 117 4.69 6.49 2.40
CA PRO A 117 3.30 6.06 2.32
C PRO A 117 2.96 5.12 3.48
N THR A 118 1.67 5.00 3.77
CA THR A 118 1.15 4.02 4.71
C THR A 118 0.63 2.81 3.94
N ILE A 119 0.88 1.61 4.44
CA ILE A 119 0.35 0.37 3.88
C ILE A 119 -0.67 -0.27 4.82
N ASN A 120 -1.54 -1.10 4.26
CA ASN A 120 -2.33 -2.04 5.03
C ASN A 120 -1.50 -3.30 5.34
N GLU A 121 -1.24 -3.56 6.62
CA GLU A 121 -0.37 -4.66 7.08
C GLU A 121 -0.87 -6.07 6.70
N LYS A 122 -2.16 -6.22 6.35
CA LYS A 122 -2.73 -7.52 5.93
C LYS A 122 -2.62 -7.75 4.43
N THR A 123 -2.61 -6.68 3.64
CA THR A 123 -2.73 -6.77 2.17
C THR A 123 -1.56 -6.18 1.40
N GLY A 124 -0.68 -5.39 2.02
CA GLY A 124 0.45 -4.73 1.35
C GLY A 124 0.05 -3.55 0.48
N LYS A 125 -1.25 -3.30 0.30
CA LYS A 125 -1.76 -2.16 -0.46
C LYS A 125 -1.41 -0.87 0.24
N ILE A 126 -0.92 0.10 -0.53
CA ILE A 126 -0.79 1.48 -0.06
C ILE A 126 -2.20 2.02 0.21
N THR A 127 -2.40 2.61 1.39
CA THR A 127 -3.68 3.20 1.81
C THR A 127 -3.64 4.72 1.78
N ASN A 128 -2.44 5.30 1.85
CA ASN A 128 -2.26 6.75 1.87
C ASN A 128 -0.86 7.12 1.39
N TRP A 129 -0.78 7.87 0.30
CA TRP A 129 0.43 8.58 -0.11
C TRP A 129 0.54 9.87 0.68
N LYS A 130 1.60 10.00 1.48
CA LYS A 130 1.80 11.23 2.25
C LYS A 130 2.18 12.39 1.34
N GLU A 131 1.66 13.56 1.69
CA GLU A 131 1.92 14.80 0.95
C GLU A 131 3.41 15.12 0.96
N GLN A 132 3.95 15.41 -0.22
CA GLN A 132 5.33 15.80 -0.40
C GLN A 132 5.33 17.28 -0.73
N LYS A 133 5.51 18.11 0.29
CA LYS A 133 5.68 19.54 0.06
C LYS A 133 6.90 19.72 -0.84
N GLY A 134 6.65 20.27 -2.03
CA GLY A 134 7.68 20.53 -3.01
C GLY A 134 8.83 21.25 -2.34
N THR A 135 9.97 20.59 -2.26
CA THR A 135 11.23 21.27 -1.98
C THR A 135 11.54 22.02 -3.27
N LYS A 136 10.97 23.23 -3.38
CA LYS A 136 11.35 24.20 -4.41
C LYS A 136 12.82 24.55 -4.25
#